data_AF-A0A2J8A7E9-F1
#
_entry.id   AF-A0A2J8A7E9-F1
#
_cell.length_a   1.000
_cell.length_b   1.000
_cell.length_c   1.000
_cell.angle_alpha   90.00
_cell.angle_beta   90.00
_cell.angle_gamma   90.00
#
_symmetry.space_group_name_H-M   'P 1'
#
loop_
_entity.id
_entity.type
_entity.pdbx_description
1 polymer ?
#
loop_
_entity_poly.entity_id
_entity_poly.type
_entity_poly.pdbx_seq_one_letter_code
_entity_poly.pdbx_strand_id
1 'polypeptide(L)'
;MRLFDTLRESSKYLALIGICVLAFSIRLFSVVKYESVIHEFDPYFNYRVTQFLLKDGFYEMWNWFDDRTWYPLGRVVGGTVYPGLIFTAGSIYRILHFFNIPIDVQEVCVLTAPLFSAFCALACYGLVSQLDDAETRWSLL
;
A
#
# COMPACT_ATOMS: atom_id res chain seq x y z
N MET A 1 13.11 12.21 37.68
CA MET A 1 11.71 12.12 37.19
C MET A 1 11.66 12.25 35.67
N ARG A 2 11.96 13.43 35.09
CA ARG A 2 11.96 13.64 33.62
C ARG A 2 12.71 12.60 32.76
N LEU A 3 13.86 12.10 33.23
CA LEU A 3 14.66 11.11 32.50
C LEU A 3 13.93 9.76 32.32
N PHE A 4 13.20 9.31 33.34
CA PHE A 4 12.45 8.04 33.29
C PHE A 4 11.24 8.15 32.37
N ASP A 5 10.60 9.32 32.34
CA ASP A 5 9.48 9.58 31.43
C ASP A 5 9.95 9.61 29.96
N THR A 6 11.08 10.26 29.67
CA THR A 6 11.68 10.25 28.32
C THR A 6 12.11 8.85 27.87
N LEU A 7 12.66 8.03 28.78
CA LEU A 7 13.02 6.64 28.49
C LEU A 7 11.79 5.78 28.17
N ARG A 8 10.69 5.97 28.92
CA ARG A 8 9.42 5.26 28.66
C ARG A 8 8.87 5.61 27.29
N GLU A 9 8.81 6.88 26.92
CA GLU A 9 8.32 7.28 25.59
C GLU A 9 9.23 6.78 24.47
N SER A 10 10.55 6.86 24.64
CA SER A 10 11.52 6.34 23.66
C SER A 10 11.34 4.84 23.41
N SER A 11 11.05 4.07 24.46
CA SER A 11 10.83 2.61 24.35
C SER A 11 9.59 2.26 23.52
N LYS A 12 8.51 3.06 23.61
CA LYS A 12 7.28 2.87 22.83
C LYS A 12 7.53 3.08 21.35
N TYR A 13 8.20 4.17 20.98
CA TYR A 13 8.53 4.46 19.58
C TYR A 13 9.46 3.40 18.99
N LEU A 14 10.42 2.91 19.77
CA LEU A 14 11.31 1.82 19.35
C LEU A 14 10.53 0.52 19.10
N ALA A 15 9.59 0.17 19.99
CA ALA A 15 8.71 -0.98 19.79
C ALA A 15 7.85 -0.83 18.53
N LEU A 16 7.28 0.37 18.30
CA LEU A 16 6.43 0.64 17.13
C LEU A 16 7.20 0.51 15.81
N ILE A 17 8.42 1.07 15.75
CA ILE A 17 9.31 0.91 14.59
C ILE A 17 9.62 -0.58 14.39
N GLY A 18 9.92 -1.31 15.46
CA GLY A 18 10.14 -2.76 15.41
C GLY A 18 8.94 -3.52 14.85
N ILE A 19 7.72 -3.16 15.24
CA ILE A 19 6.48 -3.75 14.71
C ILE A 19 6.32 -3.44 13.22
N CYS A 20 6.57 -2.21 12.77
CA CYS A 20 6.48 -1.85 11.35
C CYS A 20 7.50 -2.63 10.50
N VAL A 21 8.76 -2.72 10.96
CA VAL A 21 9.81 -3.48 10.27
C VAL A 21 9.45 -4.96 10.20
N LEU A 22 8.94 -5.53 11.31
CA LEU A 22 8.50 -6.91 11.35
C LEU A 22 7.33 -7.16 10.39
N ALA A 23 6.30 -6.31 10.43
CA ALA A 23 5.09 -6.42 9.60
C ALA A 23 5.39 -6.39 8.09
N PHE A 24 6.38 -5.57 7.70
CA PHE A 24 6.93 -5.53 6.35
C PHE A 24 7.71 -6.80 6.02
N SER A 25 8.65 -7.20 6.89
CA SER A 25 9.59 -8.31 6.65
C SER A 25 8.89 -9.66 6.53
N ILE A 26 7.88 -9.95 7.36
CA ILE A 26 7.16 -11.25 7.31
C ILE A 26 6.44 -11.48 5.97
N ARG A 27 6.05 -10.40 5.27
CA ARG A 27 5.34 -10.48 3.99
C ARG A 27 6.28 -10.61 2.79
N LEU A 28 7.57 -10.38 2.97
CA LEU A 28 8.57 -10.55 1.92
C LEU A 28 9.00 -12.01 1.72
N PHE A 29 8.52 -12.96 2.55
CA PHE A 29 8.96 -14.35 2.47
C PHE A 29 8.77 -14.99 1.08
N SER A 30 7.65 -14.72 0.41
CA SER A 30 7.42 -15.23 -0.96
C SER A 30 8.40 -14.64 -1.97
N VAL A 31 8.68 -13.34 -1.85
CA VAL A 31 9.57 -12.59 -2.75
C VAL A 31 11.04 -12.96 -2.54
N VAL A 32 11.43 -13.35 -1.32
CA VAL A 32 12.81 -13.78 -1.03
C VAL A 32 13.04 -15.23 -1.44
N LYS A 33 12.03 -16.09 -1.27
CA LYS A 33 12.13 -17.53 -1.59
C LYS A 33 11.97 -17.81 -3.08
N TYR A 34 11.08 -17.07 -3.74
CA TYR A 34 10.80 -17.17 -5.15
C TYR A 34 11.21 -15.87 -5.84
N GLU A 35 10.85 -15.69 -7.11
CA GLU A 35 11.08 -14.43 -7.81
C GLU A 35 10.00 -13.39 -7.48
N SER A 36 10.30 -12.11 -7.65
CA SER A 36 9.38 -10.98 -7.50
C SER A 36 8.34 -10.95 -8.62
N VAL A 37 7.46 -11.95 -8.64
CA VAL A 37 6.39 -12.10 -9.62
C VAL A 37 5.05 -11.85 -8.96
N ILE A 38 4.11 -11.30 -9.73
CA ILE A 38 2.72 -11.19 -9.29
C ILE A 38 2.14 -12.59 -9.13
N HIS A 39 1.84 -12.93 -7.89
CA HIS A 39 1.17 -14.17 -7.54
C HIS A 39 -0.34 -14.02 -7.70
N GLU A 40 -1.02 -15.14 -7.97
CA GLU A 40 -2.46 -15.23 -8.21
C GLU A 40 -2.93 -14.59 -9.54
N PHE A 41 -4.12 -14.98 -10.02
CA PHE A 41 -4.64 -14.53 -11.30
C PHE A 41 -5.21 -13.09 -11.25
N ASP A 42 -5.88 -12.73 -10.17
CA ASP A 42 -6.58 -11.45 -10.03
C ASP A 42 -5.68 -10.20 -10.17
N PRO A 43 -4.48 -10.15 -9.54
CA PRO A 43 -3.70 -8.92 -9.54
C PRO A 43 -3.09 -8.56 -10.90
N TYR A 44 -3.04 -9.50 -11.85
CA TYR A 44 -2.61 -9.20 -13.23
C TYR A 44 -3.49 -8.15 -13.91
N PHE A 45 -4.79 -8.14 -13.62
CA PHE A 45 -5.68 -7.08 -14.13
C PHE A 45 -5.28 -5.71 -13.57
N ASN A 46 -5.07 -5.61 -12.26
CA ASN A 46 -4.67 -4.36 -11.61
C ASN A 46 -3.31 -3.86 -12.10
N TYR A 47 -2.36 -4.76 -12.32
CA TYR A 47 -1.06 -4.46 -12.91
C TYR A 47 -1.19 -3.88 -14.32
N ARG A 48 -1.98 -4.51 -15.20
CA ARG A 48 -2.22 -4.03 -16.57
C ARG A 48 -2.87 -2.64 -16.59
N VAL A 49 -3.85 -2.40 -15.72
CA VAL A 49 -4.49 -1.08 -15.62
C VAL A 49 -3.48 -0.03 -15.12
N THR A 50 -2.58 -0.42 -14.20
CA THR A 50 -1.51 0.46 -13.71
C THR A 50 -0.50 0.80 -14.81
N GLN A 51 -0.12 -0.17 -15.64
CA GLN A 51 0.70 0.08 -16.83
C GLN A 51 0.03 1.06 -17.80
N PHE A 52 -1.28 0.89 -18.04
CA PHE A 52 -2.06 1.80 -18.88
C PHE A 52 -2.11 3.22 -18.29
N LEU A 53 -2.37 3.34 -16.98
CA LEU A 53 -2.36 4.63 -16.27
C LEU A 53 -1.03 5.36 -16.39
N LEU A 54 0.09 4.64 -16.31
CA LEU A 54 1.42 5.25 -16.40
C LEU A 54 1.77 5.68 -17.83
N LYS A 55 1.32 4.91 -18.82
CA LYS A 55 1.63 5.16 -20.23
C LYS A 55 0.76 6.28 -20.83
N ASP A 56 -0.56 6.16 -20.68
CA ASP A 56 -1.53 6.99 -21.40
C ASP A 56 -2.17 8.07 -20.48
N GLY A 57 -1.99 7.94 -19.17
CA GLY A 57 -2.43 8.94 -18.18
C GLY A 57 -3.82 8.67 -17.60
N PHE A 58 -4.23 9.54 -16.68
CA PHE A 58 -5.45 9.34 -15.89
C PHE A 58 -6.73 9.48 -16.70
N TYR A 59 -6.83 10.50 -17.55
CA TYR A 59 -8.05 10.75 -18.34
C TYR A 59 -8.32 9.63 -19.34
N GLU A 60 -7.27 9.13 -20.00
CA GLU A 60 -7.38 7.98 -20.89
C GLU A 60 -7.77 6.73 -20.12
N MET A 61 -7.16 6.48 -18.94
CA MET A 61 -7.54 5.35 -18.09
C MET A 61 -9.02 5.41 -17.66
N TRP A 62 -9.53 6.60 -17.34
CA TRP A 62 -10.91 6.78 -16.90
C TRP A 62 -11.92 6.53 -18.02
N ASN A 63 -11.57 6.85 -19.26
CA ASN A 63 -12.39 6.61 -20.44
C ASN A 63 -12.03 5.29 -21.15
N TRP A 64 -11.19 4.45 -20.54
CA TRP A 64 -10.62 3.30 -21.22
C TRP A 64 -11.68 2.21 -21.47
N PHE A 65 -11.86 1.89 -22.75
CA PHE A 65 -12.56 0.71 -23.22
C PHE A 65 -11.56 -0.37 -23.63
N ASP A 66 -11.61 -1.51 -22.97
CA ASP A 66 -10.76 -2.66 -23.26
C ASP A 66 -11.47 -3.61 -24.22
N ASP A 67 -11.01 -3.62 -25.47
CA ASP A 67 -11.50 -4.48 -26.55
C ASP A 67 -10.91 -5.91 -26.49
N ARG A 68 -9.89 -6.14 -25.67
CA ARG A 68 -9.21 -7.44 -25.55
C ARG A 68 -9.83 -8.38 -24.55
N THR A 69 -10.68 -7.86 -23.65
CA THR A 69 -11.38 -8.67 -22.66
C THR A 69 -12.83 -8.87 -23.08
N TRP A 70 -13.43 -9.98 -22.67
CA TRP A 70 -14.85 -10.25 -22.94
C TRP A 70 -15.25 -10.21 -24.42
N TYR A 71 -14.47 -10.84 -25.31
CA TYR A 71 -14.85 -10.95 -26.72
C TYR A 71 -16.23 -11.61 -26.86
N PRO A 72 -17.16 -11.07 -27.67
CA PRO A 72 -17.03 -9.95 -28.60
C PRO A 72 -17.45 -8.56 -28.05
N LEU A 73 -17.83 -8.46 -26.77
CA LEU A 73 -18.43 -7.26 -26.18
C LEU A 73 -17.42 -6.20 -25.73
N GLY A 74 -16.24 -6.61 -25.23
CA GLY A 74 -15.32 -5.69 -24.57
C GLY A 74 -15.70 -5.38 -23.12
N ARG A 75 -14.89 -4.53 -22.46
CA ARG A 75 -15.16 -4.04 -21.10
C ARG A 75 -14.83 -2.55 -20.98
N VAL A 76 -15.77 -1.77 -20.46
CA VAL A 76 -15.52 -0.39 -20.02
C VAL A 76 -14.75 -0.46 -18.69
N VAL A 77 -13.43 -0.22 -18.71
CA VAL A 77 -12.60 -0.41 -17.51
C VAL A 77 -12.79 0.73 -16.52
N GLY A 78 -12.73 1.98 -16.96
CA GLY A 78 -12.76 3.12 -16.05
C GLY A 78 -14.02 3.23 -15.20
N GLY A 79 -15.17 2.78 -15.72
CA GLY A 79 -16.43 2.74 -14.97
C GLY A 79 -16.68 1.46 -14.15
N THR A 80 -15.82 0.43 -14.28
CA THR A 80 -16.02 -0.88 -13.62
C THR A 80 -14.88 -1.27 -12.68
N VAL A 81 -13.91 -0.37 -12.44
CA VAL A 81 -12.77 -0.60 -11.55
C VAL A 81 -12.70 0.49 -10.48
N TYR A 82 -12.29 0.11 -9.27
CA TYR A 82 -11.95 1.06 -8.23
C TYR A 82 -10.51 1.55 -8.44
N PRO A 83 -10.28 2.84 -8.77
CA PRO A 83 -8.97 3.33 -9.19
C PRO A 83 -7.97 3.52 -8.04
N GLY A 84 -8.40 3.40 -6.77
CA GLY A 84 -7.57 3.74 -5.61
C GLY A 84 -6.24 2.99 -5.57
N LEU A 85 -6.27 1.67 -5.76
CA LEU A 85 -5.06 0.84 -5.78
C LEU A 85 -4.12 1.23 -6.92
N ILE A 86 -4.69 1.37 -8.12
CA ILE A 86 -3.97 1.67 -9.37
C ILE A 86 -3.29 3.05 -9.25
N PHE A 87 -4.02 4.04 -8.75
CA PHE A 87 -3.51 5.39 -8.56
C PHE A 87 -2.42 5.46 -7.48
N THR A 88 -2.59 4.72 -6.39
CA THR A 88 -1.59 4.64 -5.32
C THR A 88 -0.28 4.04 -5.84
N ALA A 89 -0.35 2.90 -6.53
CA ALA A 89 0.83 2.26 -7.14
C ALA A 89 1.49 3.17 -8.21
N GLY A 90 0.68 3.79 -9.08
CA GLY A 90 1.18 4.72 -10.09
C GLY A 90 1.82 5.98 -9.51
N SER A 91 1.32 6.48 -8.38
CA SER A 91 1.90 7.62 -7.67
C SER A 91 3.23 7.26 -7.04
N ILE A 92 3.33 6.10 -6.37
CA ILE A 92 4.59 5.58 -5.82
C ILE A 92 5.64 5.45 -6.93
N TYR A 93 5.27 4.87 -8.07
CA TYR A 93 6.14 4.76 -9.25
C TYR A 93 6.65 6.13 -9.71
N ARG A 94 5.75 7.11 -9.89
CA ARG A 94 6.14 8.47 -10.34
C ARG A 94 7.06 9.17 -9.34
N ILE A 95 6.83 9.01 -8.04
CA ILE A 95 7.69 9.57 -6.98
C ILE A 95 9.08 8.93 -7.03
N LEU A 96 9.17 7.61 -7.15
CA LEU A 96 10.47 6.90 -7.24
C LEU A 96 11.27 7.32 -8.48
N HIS A 97 10.60 7.43 -9.62
CA HIS A 97 11.22 7.90 -10.87
C HIS A 97 11.61 9.39 -10.81
N PHE A 98 10.86 10.22 -10.08
CA PHE A 98 11.26 11.61 -9.82
C PHE A 98 12.58 11.70 -9.05
N PHE A 99 12.85 10.75 -8.15
CA PHE A 99 14.15 10.63 -7.46
C PHE A 99 15.22 9.86 -8.27
N ASN A 100 14.99 9.61 -9.57
CA ASN A 100 15.88 8.86 -10.45
C ASN A 100 16.18 7.44 -9.99
N ILE A 101 15.21 6.75 -9.38
CA ILE A 101 15.32 5.35 -9.00
C ILE A 101 14.61 4.51 -10.09
N PRO A 102 15.35 3.87 -11.03
CA PRO A 102 14.76 3.14 -12.15
C PRO A 102 14.26 1.77 -11.70
N ILE A 103 13.04 1.73 -11.16
CA ILE A 103 12.34 0.50 -10.75
C ILE A 103 11.22 0.21 -11.75
N ASP A 104 11.03 -1.07 -12.07
CA ASP A 104 9.92 -1.52 -12.93
C ASP A 104 8.57 -1.43 -12.19
N VAL A 105 7.48 -1.24 -12.94
CA VAL A 105 6.17 -1.09 -12.30
C VAL A 105 5.70 -2.39 -11.60
N GLN A 106 6.19 -3.56 -12.03
CA GLN A 106 5.89 -4.83 -11.38
C GLN A 106 6.38 -4.84 -9.93
N GLU A 107 7.62 -4.40 -9.70
CA GLU A 107 8.21 -4.32 -8.36
C GLU A 107 7.43 -3.37 -7.46
N VAL A 108 7.00 -2.22 -7.99
CA VAL A 108 6.16 -1.28 -7.25
C VAL A 108 4.84 -1.94 -6.83
N CYS A 109 4.17 -2.65 -7.76
CA CYS A 109 2.92 -3.36 -7.46
C CYS A 109 3.11 -4.45 -6.39
N VAL A 110 4.19 -5.23 -6.46
CA VAL A 110 4.50 -6.28 -5.47
C VAL A 110 4.81 -5.70 -4.10
N LEU A 111 5.62 -4.63 -4.02
CA LEU A 111 6.05 -4.02 -2.76
C LEU A 111 5.01 -3.09 -2.11
N THR A 112 3.95 -2.73 -2.84
CA THR A 112 2.85 -1.92 -2.31
C THR A 112 2.16 -2.63 -1.13
N ALA A 113 1.93 -3.94 -1.20
CA ALA A 113 1.23 -4.66 -0.13
C ALA A 113 2.03 -4.73 1.20
N PRO A 114 3.32 -5.13 1.20
CA PRO A 114 4.16 -5.05 2.41
C PRO A 114 4.23 -3.62 2.98
N LEU A 115 4.36 -2.60 2.14
CA LEU A 115 4.43 -1.19 2.57
C LEU A 115 3.16 -0.78 3.33
N PHE A 116 1.98 -1.03 2.75
CA PHE A 116 0.71 -0.71 3.41
C PHE A 116 0.43 -1.55 4.65
N SER A 117 1.03 -2.73 4.77
CA SER A 117 0.95 -3.49 6.01
C SER A 117 1.63 -2.78 7.18
N ALA A 118 2.74 -2.07 6.95
CA ALA A 118 3.41 -1.30 8.00
C ALA A 118 2.57 -0.08 8.40
N PHE A 119 1.94 0.60 7.43
CA PHE A 119 1.00 1.69 7.70
C PHE A 119 -0.25 1.22 8.45
N CYS A 120 -0.75 0.01 8.15
CA CYS A 120 -1.87 -0.59 8.88
C CYS A 120 -1.53 -0.78 10.36
N ALA A 121 -0.33 -1.26 10.70
CA ALA A 121 0.10 -1.39 12.09
C ALA A 121 0.10 -0.04 12.83
N LEU A 122 0.57 1.03 12.18
CA LEU A 122 0.52 2.40 12.73
C LEU A 122 -0.93 2.88 12.93
N ALA A 123 -1.80 2.64 11.96
CA ALA A 123 -3.21 3.02 12.05
C ALA A 123 -3.94 2.27 13.18
N CYS A 124 -3.68 0.97 13.34
CA CYS A 124 -4.24 0.18 14.44
C CYS A 124 -3.77 0.69 15.81
N TYR A 125 -2.47 1.00 15.95
CA TYR A 125 -1.95 1.60 17.18
C TYR A 125 -2.66 2.93 17.48
N GLY A 126 -2.77 3.82 16.49
CA GLY A 126 -3.45 5.10 16.65
C GLY A 126 -4.93 4.97 16.99
N LEU A 127 -5.62 3.97 16.44
CA LEU A 127 -7.03 3.71 16.78
C LEU A 127 -7.17 3.26 18.24
N VAL A 128 -6.36 2.30 18.67
CA VAL A 128 -6.44 1.74 20.03
C VAL A 128 -6.04 2.78 21.09
N SER A 129 -5.03 3.61 20.81
CA SER A 129 -4.64 4.68 21.74
C SER A 129 -5.78 5.67 21.99
N GLN A 130 -6.59 5.98 20.97
CA GLN A 130 -7.73 6.88 21.13
C GLN A 130 -8.87 6.27 21.96
N LEU A 131 -9.03 4.95 21.92
CA LEU A 131 -10.03 4.25 22.74
C LEU A 131 -9.63 4.23 24.21
N ASP A 132 -8.36 3.95 24.50
CA ASP A 132 -7.80 3.95 25.87
C ASP A 132 -7.90 5.35 26.52
N ASP A 133 -7.57 6.40 25.76
CA ASP A 133 -7.73 7.79 26.19
C ASP A 133 -9.21 8.16 26.46
N ALA A 134 -10.14 7.62 25.65
CA ALA A 134 -11.56 7.84 25.85
C ALA A 134 -12.07 7.15 27.12
N GLU A 135 -11.73 5.87 27.34
CA GLU A 135 -12.09 5.11 28.53
C GLU A 135 -11.57 5.77 29.82
N THR A 136 -10.32 6.21 29.82
CA THR A 136 -9.71 6.92 30.95
C THR A 136 -10.44 8.22 31.27
N ARG A 137 -10.94 8.95 30.27
CA ARG A 137 -11.71 10.18 30.47
C ARG A 137 -13.11 9.94 31.04
N TRP A 138 -13.81 8.89 30.60
CA TRP A 138 -15.15 8.57 31.09
C TRP A 138 -15.15 8.03 32.52
N SER A 139 -14.07 7.37 32.96
CA SER A 139 -13.92 6.88 34.34
C SER A 139 -13.60 7.98 35.36
N LEU A 140 -13.25 9.19 34.90
CA LEU A 140 -12.96 10.36 35.75
C LEU A 140 -14.16 11.33 35.86
N LEU A 141 -15.28 11.05 35.21
CA LEU A 141 -16.55 11.78 35.29
C LEU A 141 -17.58 10.99 36.11
#